data_AF-A0A7V5E2C4-F1
#
_entry.id   AF-A0A7V5E2C4-F1
#
_cell.length_a   1.000
_cell.length_b   1.000
_cell.length_c   1.000
_cell.angle_alpha   90.00
_cell.angle_beta   90.00
_cell.angle_gamma   90.00
#
_symmetry.space_group_name_H-M   'P 1'
#
loop_
_entity.id
_entity.type
_entity.pdbx_description
1 polymer ?
#
loop_
_entity_poly.entity_id
_entity_poly.type
_entity_poly.pdbx_seq_one_letter_code
_entity_poly.pdbx_strand_id
1 'polypeptide(L)'
;EEVREAFSPPPRRPSVINVLEHAFGYMSDGLRPEERRYFLKLLSEYRAGHIPASVPREVLRSWVIRFDVQYLAEQTFFEPFPSELLLPLDSGKGEE
;
A
#
# COMPACT_ATOMS: atom_id res chain seq x y z
N GLU A 1 23.65 -17.15 9.52
CA GLU A 1 23.00 -16.39 10.61
C GLU A 1 22.45 -15.02 10.21
N GLU A 2 23.27 -14.03 9.83
CA GLU A 2 22.83 -12.61 9.68
C GLU A 2 21.68 -12.35 8.68
N VAL A 3 21.60 -13.10 7.58
CA VAL A 3 20.58 -12.88 6.53
C VAL A 3 19.16 -13.22 7.02
N ARG A 4 19.01 -14.12 8.00
CA ARG A 4 17.70 -14.51 8.53
C ARG A 4 17.12 -13.48 9.49
N GLU A 5 17.96 -12.69 10.17
CA GLU A 5 17.49 -11.59 11.03
C GLU A 5 17.02 -10.38 10.23
N ALA A 6 17.52 -10.21 9.01
CA ALA A 6 17.11 -9.10 8.13
C ALA A 6 15.63 -9.20 7.67
N PHE A 7 15.06 -10.41 7.63
CA PHE A 7 13.68 -10.63 7.21
C PHE A 7 12.77 -10.80 8.43
N SER A 8 12.31 -9.67 8.97
CA SER A 8 11.14 -9.68 9.85
C SER A 8 9.97 -10.38 9.15
N PRO A 9 9.16 -11.19 9.86
CA PRO A 9 8.00 -11.82 9.26
C PRO A 9 7.08 -10.76 8.64
N PRO A 10 6.43 -11.05 7.51
CA PRO A 10 5.57 -10.08 6.85
C PRO A 10 4.50 -9.59 7.83
N PRO A 11 4.16 -8.28 7.79
CA PRO A 11 3.18 -7.73 8.70
C PRO A 11 1.85 -8.45 8.54
N ARG A 12 1.17 -8.70 9.67
CA ARG A 12 -0.13 -9.36 9.67
C ARG A 12 -1.16 -8.48 8.96
N ARG A 13 -2.11 -9.09 8.25
CA ARG A 13 -3.21 -8.40 7.56
C ARG A 13 -3.91 -7.33 8.43
N PRO A 14 -4.30 -7.60 9.69
CA PRO A 14 -4.90 -6.59 10.57
C PRO A 14 -4.00 -5.38 10.81
N SER A 15 -2.69 -5.59 10.97
CA SER A 15 -1.73 -4.50 11.13
C SER A 15 -1.65 -3.63 9.87
N VAL A 16 -1.65 -4.23 8.69
CA VAL A 16 -1.68 -3.50 7.42
C VAL A 16 -2.97 -2.70 7.26
N ILE A 17 -4.12 -3.28 7.62
CA ILE A 17 -5.42 -2.59 7.61
C ILE A 17 -5.38 -1.35 8.52
N ASN A 18 -4.85 -1.47 9.74
CA ASN A 18 -4.74 -0.34 10.66
C ASN A 18 -3.87 0.80 10.07
N VAL A 19 -2.77 0.47 9.40
CA VAL A 19 -1.91 1.46 8.73
C VAL A 19 -2.68 2.14 7.58
N LEU A 20 -3.39 1.37 6.76
CA LEU A 20 -4.20 1.92 5.66
C LEU A 20 -5.32 2.84 6.18
N GLU A 21 -6.00 2.47 7.27
CA GLU A 21 -7.04 3.28 7.91
C GLU A 21 -6.46 4.56 8.52
N HIS A 22 -5.31 4.47 9.19
CA HIS A 22 -4.63 5.63 9.76
C HIS A 22 -4.15 6.62 8.69
N ALA A 23 -3.51 6.12 7.62
CA ALA A 23 -3.09 6.95 6.49
C ALA A 23 -4.27 7.61 5.79
N PHE A 24 -5.38 6.88 5.58
CA PHE A 24 -6.61 7.43 5.02
C PHE A 24 -7.14 8.63 5.82
N GLY A 25 -7.07 8.57 7.15
CA GLY A 25 -7.49 9.65 8.04
C GLY A 25 -6.89 11.01 7.70
N TYR A 26 -5.58 11.08 7.40
CA TYR A 26 -4.86 12.33 7.09
C TYR A 26 -5.44 13.11 5.91
N MET A 27 -6.03 12.42 4.95
CA MET A 27 -6.48 13.02 3.69
C MET A 27 -8.00 13.07 3.58
N SER A 28 -8.70 12.36 4.48
CA SER A 28 -10.13 12.08 4.37
C SER A 28 -10.97 13.34 4.20
N ASP A 29 -10.66 14.44 4.89
CA ASP A 29 -11.38 15.72 4.80
C ASP A 29 -11.32 16.36 3.41
N GLY A 30 -10.21 16.18 2.68
CA GLY A 30 -10.02 16.70 1.33
C GLY A 30 -10.58 15.82 0.21
N LEU A 31 -11.11 14.64 0.54
CA LEU A 31 -11.63 13.69 -0.45
C LEU A 31 -13.09 13.96 -0.83
N ARG A 32 -13.40 13.77 -2.10
CA ARG A 32 -14.81 13.70 -2.56
C ARG A 32 -15.50 12.46 -1.99
N PRO A 33 -16.83 12.47 -1.80
CA PRO A 33 -17.57 11.31 -1.30
C PRO A 33 -17.32 10.02 -2.10
N GLU A 34 -17.15 10.13 -3.42
CA GLU A 34 -16.88 9.02 -4.31
C GLU A 34 -15.48 8.43 -4.09
N GLU A 35 -14.49 9.28 -3.84
CA GLU A 35 -13.11 8.88 -3.52
C GLU A 35 -13.07 8.10 -2.19
N ARG A 36 -13.76 8.61 -1.16
CA ARG A 36 -13.90 7.93 0.14
C ARG A 36 -14.55 6.56 -0.02
N ARG A 37 -15.70 6.51 -0.73
CA ARG A 37 -16.45 5.26 -0.95
C ARG A 37 -15.61 4.24 -1.71
N TYR A 38 -14.88 4.68 -2.73
CA TYR A 38 -14.01 3.81 -3.51
C TYR A 38 -12.90 3.20 -2.65
N PHE A 39 -12.23 4.01 -1.83
CA PHE A 39 -11.19 3.49 -0.94
C PHE A 39 -11.73 2.52 0.11
N LEU A 40 -12.88 2.81 0.72
CA LEU A 40 -13.51 1.89 1.67
C LEU A 40 -13.90 0.55 1.02
N LYS A 41 -14.33 0.56 -0.25
CA LYS A 41 -14.55 -0.68 -1.03
C LYS A 41 -13.26 -1.47 -1.18
N LEU A 42 -12.16 -0.84 -1.59
CA LEU A 42 -10.86 -1.50 -1.72
C LEU A 42 -10.38 -2.07 -0.39
N LEU A 43 -10.54 -1.33 0.71
CA LEU A 43 -10.16 -1.79 2.04
C LEU A 43 -10.96 -3.03 2.46
N SER A 44 -12.25 -3.08 2.14
CA SER A 44 -13.11 -4.26 2.37
C SER A 44 -12.65 -5.46 1.53
N GLU A 45 -12.37 -5.26 0.24
CA GLU A 45 -11.84 -6.31 -0.65
C GLU A 45 -10.48 -6.84 -0.18
N TYR A 46 -9.61 -5.97 0.32
CA TYR A 46 -8.32 -6.37 0.91
C TYR A 46 -8.52 -7.16 2.21
N ARG A 47 -9.44 -6.73 3.08
CA ARG A 47 -9.80 -7.42 4.32
C ARG A 47 -10.36 -8.82 4.05
N ALA A 48 -11.15 -8.98 2.99
CA ALA A 48 -11.63 -10.28 2.51
C ALA A 48 -10.57 -11.12 1.79
N GLY A 49 -9.43 -10.52 1.44
CA GLY A 49 -8.33 -11.19 0.76
C GLY A 49 -8.48 -11.32 -0.75
N HIS A 50 -9.43 -10.58 -1.36
CA HIS A 50 -9.69 -10.61 -2.80
C HIS A 50 -8.67 -9.81 -3.62
N ILE A 51 -8.04 -8.80 -3.00
CA ILE A 51 -7.02 -7.96 -3.64
C ILE A 51 -5.76 -7.90 -2.75
N PRO A 52 -4.57 -7.64 -3.33
CA PRO A 52 -3.36 -7.43 -2.56
C PRO A 52 -3.33 -6.04 -1.89
N ALA A 53 -2.50 -5.89 -0.85
CA ALA A 53 -2.32 -4.62 -0.13
C ALA A 53 -1.76 -3.49 -1.00
N SER A 54 -1.10 -3.82 -2.12
CA SER A 54 -0.58 -2.83 -3.07
C SER A 54 -1.68 -1.95 -3.65
N VAL A 55 -2.87 -2.50 -3.91
CA VAL A 55 -3.97 -1.74 -4.52
C VAL A 55 -4.43 -0.56 -3.65
N PRO A 56 -4.89 -0.75 -2.40
CA PRO A 56 -5.26 0.38 -1.55
C PRO A 56 -4.05 1.27 -1.20
N ARG A 57 -2.84 0.71 -1.13
CA ARG A 57 -1.62 1.48 -0.87
C ARG A 57 -1.31 2.48 -1.99
N GLU A 58 -1.37 2.08 -3.26
CA GLU A 58 -1.07 3.00 -4.37
C GLU A 58 -2.12 4.12 -4.48
N VAL A 59 -3.39 3.85 -4.15
CA VAL A 59 -4.42 4.90 -4.05
C VAL A 59 -4.05 5.92 -2.98
N LEU A 60 -3.65 5.46 -1.79
CA LEU A 60 -3.17 6.35 -0.74
C LEU A 60 -1.90 7.10 -1.15
N ARG A 61 -0.94 6.44 -1.82
CA ARG A 61 0.28 7.08 -2.32
C ARG A 61 -0.04 8.24 -3.26
N SER A 62 -0.99 8.05 -4.17
CA SER A 62 -1.48 9.11 -5.05
C SER A 62 -2.03 10.31 -4.27
N TRP A 63 -2.78 10.06 -3.19
CA TRP A 63 -3.30 11.13 -2.35
C TRP A 63 -2.25 11.79 -1.46
N VAL A 64 -1.27 11.04 -0.96
CA VAL A 64 -0.13 11.59 -0.21
C VAL A 64 0.61 12.62 -1.08
N ILE A 65 0.82 12.31 -2.37
CA ILE A 65 1.39 13.24 -3.35
C ILE A 65 0.45 14.43 -3.58
N ARG A 66 -0.85 14.18 -3.81
CA ARG A 66 -1.83 15.25 -4.09
C ARG A 66 -1.97 16.27 -2.96
N PHE A 67 -1.95 15.80 -1.72
CA PHE A 67 -2.20 16.60 -0.53
C PHE A 67 -0.92 17.00 0.21
N ASP A 68 0.25 16.67 -0.34
CA ASP A 68 1.55 17.02 0.22
C ASP A 68 1.74 16.58 1.68
N VAL A 69 1.29 15.35 2.01
CA VAL A 69 1.34 14.82 3.38
C VAL A 69 2.75 14.27 3.66
N GLN A 70 3.70 15.18 3.91
CA GLN A 70 5.12 14.88 4.09
C GLN A 70 5.40 13.75 5.09
N TYR A 71 4.69 13.75 6.23
CA TYR A 71 4.81 12.69 7.25
C TYR A 71 4.53 11.28 6.71
N LEU A 72 3.61 11.14 5.75
CA LEU A 72 3.31 9.84 5.13
C LEU A 72 4.27 9.55 3.97
N ALA A 73 4.72 10.58 3.24
CA ALA A 73 5.63 10.42 2.11
C ALA A 73 6.97 9.78 2.50
N GLU A 74 7.46 10.05 3.71
CA GLU A 74 8.72 9.50 4.22
C GLU A 74 8.60 8.07 4.77
N GLN A 75 7.38 7.51 4.87
CA GLN A 75 7.18 6.19 5.45
C GLN A 75 7.50 5.07 4.46
N THR A 76 8.36 4.15 4.87
CA THR A 76 8.69 2.91 4.15
C THR A 76 7.47 2.06 3.80
N PHE A 77 6.31 2.27 4.44
CA PHE A 77 5.07 1.61 4.06
C PHE A 77 4.66 1.89 2.60
N PHE A 78 4.88 3.12 2.11
CA PHE A 78 4.52 3.54 0.74
C PHE A 78 5.59 3.20 -0.30
N GLU A 79 6.82 2.99 0.15
CA GLU A 79 7.95 2.61 -0.70
C GLU A 79 8.79 1.54 0.03
N PRO A 80 8.27 0.30 0.12
CA PRO A 80 8.87 -0.74 0.97
C PRO A 80 10.19 -1.28 0.43
N PHE A 81 10.40 -1.16 -0.88
CA PHE A 81 11.61 -1.57 -1.55
C PHE A 81 12.05 -0.46 -2.52
N PRO A 82 13.37 -0.22 -2.65
CA PRO A 82 13.90 0.62 -3.69
C PRO A 82 13.48 0.08 -5.07
N SER A 83 13.27 1.00 -6.01
CA SER A 83 12.79 0.69 -7.37
C SER A 83 13.64 -0.36 -8.10
N GLU A 84 14.92 -0.41 -7.81
CA GLU A 84 15.94 -1.30 -8.36
C GLU A 84 15.72 -2.77 -7.98
N LEU A 85 14.96 -3.02 -6.90
CA LEU A 85 14.59 -4.36 -6.44
C LEU A 85 13.21 -4.80 -6.94
N LEU A 86 12.46 -3.94 -7.62
CA LEU A 86 11.19 -4.31 -8.23
C LEU A 86 11.48 -5.10 -9.52
N LEU A 87 11.06 -6.36 -9.54
CA LEU A 87 11.10 -7.15 -10.77
C LEU A 87 10.15 -6.49 -11.80
N PRO A 88 10.59 -6.28 -13.05
CA PRO A 88 9.69 -5.84 -14.11
C PRO A 88 8.50 -6.80 -14.18
N LEU A 89 7.29 -6.25 -14.23
CA LEU A 89 6.07 -6.99 -14.59
C LEU A 89 6.10 -7.32 -16.09
N ASP A 90 7.14 -8.04 -16.51
CA ASP A 90 7.19 -8.76 -17.76
C ASP A 90 8.19 -9.90 -17.65
N SER A 91 7.77 -10.98 -17.00
CA SER A 91 8.30 -12.31 -17.31
C SER A 91 7.14 -13.17 -17.79
N GLY A 92 6.35 -12.64 -18.73
CA GLY A 92 5.69 -13.47 -19.73
C GLY A 92 6.75 -14.12 -20.60
N LYS A 93 7.60 -14.97 -20.02
CA LYS A 93 8.39 -15.91 -20.80
C LYS A 93 7.40 -16.98 -21.24
N GLY A 94 6.84 -16.77 -22.42
CA GLY A 94 6.43 -17.88 -23.24
C GLY A 94 7.65 -18.75 -23.42
N GLU A 95 7.67 -19.90 -22.77
CA GLU A 95 8.42 -21.05 -23.22
C GLU A 95 7.38 -22.14 -23.49
N GLU A 96 7.55 -22.75 -24.66
CA GLU A 96 6.66 -23.67 -25.37
C GLU A 96 6.10 -24.83 -24.53
#